data_AF-A0A8T3W768-F1
#
_entry.id   AF-A0A8T3W768-F1
#
_cell.length_a   1.000
_cell.length_b   1.000
_cell.length_c   1.000
_cell.angle_alpha   90.00
_cell.angle_beta   90.00
_cell.angle_gamma   90.00
#
_symmetry.space_group_name_H-M   'P 1'
#
loop_
_entity.id
_entity.type
_entity.pdbx_description
1 polymer ?
#
loop_
_entity_poly.entity_id
_entity_poly.type
_entity_poly.pdbx_seq_one_letter_code
_entity_poly.pdbx_strand_id
1 'polypeptide(L)'
;MKKVDIGRTVDYETLERALRSAAEKVGLRATFSDQYSEGYRLGSVQETKAYSHTIVNLSGRFLPAMEIIIYDKHPTNRFSVWSGLGWGFASKSTVKAYLSAVSEALSV
;
A
#
# COMPACT_ATOMS: atom_id res chain seq x y z
N MET A 1 5.31 8.19 -8.29
CA MET A 1 5.02 7.97 -6.86
C MET A 1 4.52 9.26 -6.21
N LYS A 2 3.49 9.19 -5.37
CA LYS A 2 3.02 10.29 -4.52
C LYS A 2 2.91 9.80 -3.08
N LYS A 3 3.52 10.54 -2.13
CA LYS A 3 3.37 10.26 -0.70
C LYS A 3 2.00 10.77 -0.23
N VAL A 4 1.33 9.98 0.58
CA VAL A 4 0.05 10.30 1.22
C VAL A 4 0.30 10.40 2.72
N ASP A 5 -0.03 11.56 3.30
CA ASP A 5 0.00 11.80 4.73
C ASP A 5 -1.36 11.45 5.33
N ILE A 6 -1.35 10.65 6.39
CA ILE A 6 -2.54 10.19 7.12
C ILE A 6 -2.97 11.22 8.17
N GLY A 7 -2.08 12.12 8.59
CA GLY A 7 -2.33 13.12 9.63
C GLY A 7 -2.30 12.58 11.07
N ARG A 8 -2.18 11.25 11.24
CA ARG A 8 -2.00 10.58 12.53
C ARG A 8 -1.21 9.28 12.38
N THR A 9 -0.64 8.79 13.46
CA THR A 9 0.02 7.48 13.48
C THR A 9 -1.02 6.39 13.65
N VAL A 10 -0.99 5.37 12.79
CA VAL A 10 -1.85 4.19 12.86
C VAL A 10 -0.99 2.93 12.81
N ASP A 11 -1.42 1.86 13.49
CA ASP A 11 -0.78 0.56 13.34
C ASP A 11 -1.02 -0.05 11.96
N TYR A 12 -0.19 -1.03 11.62
CA TYR A 12 -0.21 -1.68 10.30
C TYR A 12 -1.55 -2.37 10.03
N GLU A 13 -2.15 -3.05 11.01
CA GLU A 13 -3.40 -3.79 10.84
C GLU A 13 -4.60 -2.85 10.58
N THR A 14 -4.60 -1.68 11.20
CA THR A 14 -5.60 -0.63 10.99
C THR A 14 -5.44 -0.04 9.60
N LEU A 15 -4.19 0.25 9.19
CA LEU A 15 -3.91 0.73 7.84
C LEU A 15 -4.32 -0.30 6.78
N GLU A 16 -3.91 -1.56 6.93
CA GLU A 16 -4.27 -2.64 6.00
C GLU A 16 -5.79 -2.78 5.86
N ARG A 17 -6.53 -2.82 6.99
CA ARG A 17 -8.00 -2.88 6.98
C ARG A 17 -8.62 -1.69 6.26
N ALA A 18 -8.13 -0.47 6.54
CA ALA A 18 -8.63 0.73 5.89
C ALA A 18 -8.37 0.72 4.36
N LEU A 19 -7.17 0.32 3.93
CA LEU A 19 -6.82 0.23 2.51
C LEU A 19 -7.66 -0.81 1.77
N ARG A 20 -7.94 -1.95 2.41
CA ARG A 20 -8.79 -3.02 1.87
C ARG A 20 -10.25 -2.57 1.78
N SER A 21 -10.81 -2.03 2.86
CA SER A 21 -12.18 -1.53 2.91
C SER A 21 -12.42 -0.42 1.88
N ALA A 22 -11.46 0.51 1.75
CA ALA A 22 -11.52 1.57 0.75
C ALA A 22 -11.54 1.03 -0.68
N ALA A 23 -10.77 -0.03 -0.97
CA ALA A 23 -10.72 -0.65 -2.30
C ALA A 23 -12.08 -1.26 -2.65
N GLU A 24 -12.65 -2.04 -1.73
CA GLU A 24 -13.98 -2.64 -1.89
C GLU A 24 -15.05 -1.58 -2.11
N LYS A 25 -15.03 -0.50 -1.31
CA LYS A 25 -15.99 0.61 -1.41
C LYS A 25 -15.99 1.28 -2.79
N VAL A 26 -14.84 1.37 -3.45
CA VAL A 26 -14.72 1.98 -4.80
C VAL A 26 -14.74 0.95 -5.93
N GLY A 27 -15.08 -0.32 -5.64
CA GLY A 27 -15.20 -1.38 -6.64
C GLY A 27 -13.86 -1.90 -7.18
N LEU A 28 -12.79 -1.76 -6.41
CA LEU A 28 -11.46 -2.31 -6.71
C LEU A 28 -11.17 -3.54 -5.84
N ARG A 29 -10.31 -4.42 -6.35
CA ARG A 29 -9.76 -5.55 -5.59
C ARG A 29 -8.36 -5.20 -5.10
N ALA A 30 -8.09 -5.47 -3.83
CA ALA A 30 -6.78 -5.26 -3.21
C ALA A 30 -6.07 -6.59 -2.94
N THR A 31 -4.84 -6.73 -3.45
CA THR A 31 -3.96 -7.86 -3.18
C THR A 31 -2.69 -7.37 -2.49
N PHE A 32 -2.38 -7.95 -1.34
CA PHE A 32 -1.24 -7.56 -0.50
C PHE A 32 -0.11 -8.58 -0.67
N SER A 33 1.10 -8.09 -0.83
CA SER A 33 2.30 -8.92 -0.97
C SER A 33 3.46 -8.28 -0.23
N ASP A 34 3.99 -9.00 0.76
CA ASP A 34 5.20 -8.61 1.46
C ASP A 34 6.43 -8.89 0.61
N GLN A 35 7.31 -7.90 0.54
CA GLN A 35 8.61 -7.99 -0.11
C GLN A 35 9.70 -8.07 0.95
N TYR A 36 10.66 -8.95 0.71
CA TYR A 36 11.81 -9.18 1.59
C TYR A 36 13.09 -8.90 0.81
N SER A 37 14.02 -8.20 1.42
CA SER A 37 15.36 -7.98 0.89
C SER A 37 16.29 -9.08 1.40
N GLU A 38 16.97 -9.74 0.46
CA GLU A 38 18.02 -10.71 0.74
C GLU A 38 19.36 -9.98 0.92
N GLY A 39 20.17 -10.44 1.87
CA GLY A 39 21.48 -9.90 2.15
C GLY A 39 22.33 -10.89 2.93
N TYR A 40 23.57 -10.51 3.23
CA TYR A 40 24.50 -11.32 4.02
C TYR A 40 24.94 -10.58 5.28
N ARG A 41 24.95 -11.28 6.41
CA ARG A 41 25.54 -10.75 7.64
C ARG A 41 27.04 -11.09 7.69
N LEU A 42 27.88 -10.06 7.71
CA LEU A 42 29.32 -10.22 7.89
C LEU A 42 29.62 -10.77 9.30
N GLY A 43 30.51 -11.75 9.36
CA GLY A 43 30.88 -12.47 10.59
C GLY A 43 30.41 -13.92 10.65
N SER A 44 29.30 -14.26 9.99
CA SER A 44 28.81 -15.65 9.87
C SER A 44 28.58 -16.12 8.44
N VAL A 45 28.71 -15.22 7.44
CA VAL A 45 28.36 -15.47 6.02
C VAL A 45 26.99 -16.15 5.92
N GLN A 46 26.05 -15.68 6.73
CA GLN A 46 24.69 -16.20 6.76
C GLN A 46 23.81 -15.30 5.90
N GLU A 47 23.05 -15.92 5.01
CA GLU A 47 21.99 -15.25 4.28
C GLU A 47 20.91 -14.80 5.27
N THR A 48 20.50 -13.54 5.15
CA THR A 48 19.45 -12.95 5.96
C THR A 48 18.36 -12.42 5.04
N LYS A 49 17.10 -12.62 5.44
CA LYS A 49 15.93 -11.97 4.82
C LYS A 49 15.37 -10.95 5.79
N ALA A 50 15.40 -9.68 5.39
CA ALA A 50 14.78 -8.60 6.14
C ALA A 50 13.53 -8.15 5.40
N TYR A 51 12.46 -7.85 6.14
CA TYR A 51 11.28 -7.21 5.55
C TYR A 51 11.68 -5.88 4.89
N SER A 52 11.15 -5.62 3.70
CA SER A 52 11.47 -4.42 2.92
C SER A 52 10.28 -3.46 2.81
N HIS A 53 9.13 -3.98 2.40
CA HIS A 53 7.88 -3.22 2.24
C HIS A 53 6.73 -4.17 1.90
N THR A 54 5.49 -3.69 2.01
CA THR A 54 4.29 -4.38 1.53
C THR A 54 3.77 -3.61 0.32
N ILE A 55 3.52 -4.35 -0.77
CA ILE A 55 2.88 -3.86 -1.98
C ILE A 55 1.39 -4.20 -1.91
N VAL A 56 0.53 -3.20 -2.10
CA VAL A 56 -0.90 -3.37 -2.29
C VAL A 56 -1.24 -3.07 -3.73
N ASN A 57 -1.50 -4.12 -4.50
CA ASN A 57 -1.95 -4.01 -5.87
C ASN A 57 -3.46 -3.79 -5.91
N LEU A 58 -3.90 -2.66 -6.44
CA LEU A 58 -5.30 -2.36 -6.70
C LEU A 58 -5.63 -2.64 -8.16
N SER A 59 -6.65 -3.46 -8.39
CA SER A 59 -7.11 -3.85 -9.73
C SER A 59 -8.60 -3.64 -9.89
N GLY A 60 -9.00 -3.21 -11.09
CA GLY A 60 -10.39 -3.27 -11.51
C GLY A 60 -10.76 -4.68 -11.98
N ARG A 61 -11.88 -4.82 -12.70
CA ARG A 61 -12.35 -6.12 -13.18
C ARG A 61 -11.38 -6.82 -14.14
N PHE A 62 -10.63 -6.05 -14.94
CA PHE A 62 -9.77 -6.59 -16.00
C PHE A 62 -8.39 -5.93 -16.11
N LEU A 63 -8.15 -4.80 -15.44
CA LEU A 63 -6.92 -4.03 -15.60
C LEU A 63 -6.36 -3.61 -14.23
N PRO A 64 -5.02 -3.54 -14.10
CA PRO A 64 -4.39 -2.92 -12.93
C PRO A 64 -4.78 -1.44 -12.86
N ALA A 65 -5.13 -0.98 -11.66
CA ALA A 65 -5.59 0.37 -11.41
C ALA A 65 -4.46 1.23 -10.85
N MET A 66 -3.91 0.85 -9.70
CA MET A 66 -2.83 1.56 -9.02
C MET A 66 -2.12 0.63 -8.03
N GLU A 67 -0.97 1.04 -7.53
CA GLU A 67 -0.19 0.34 -6.51
C GLU A 67 0.02 1.23 -5.28
N ILE A 68 0.02 0.61 -4.10
CA ILE A 68 0.35 1.25 -2.83
C ILE A 68 1.57 0.57 -2.22
N ILE A 69 2.49 1.36 -1.69
CA ILE A 69 3.66 0.87 -0.97
C ILE A 69 3.58 1.32 0.49
N ILE A 70 3.66 0.34 1.38
CA ILE A 70 3.80 0.51 2.83
C ILE A 70 5.23 0.07 3.18
N TYR A 71 6.09 0.99 3.62
CA TYR A 71 7.53 0.68 3.77
C TYR A 71 7.86 -0.16 4.99
N ASP A 72 7.06 -0.06 6.05
CA ASP A 72 7.35 -0.70 7.33
C ASP A 72 6.07 -1.30 7.92
N LYS A 73 6.19 -2.43 8.63
CA LYS A 73 5.10 -2.99 9.47
C LYS A 73 5.01 -2.35 10.86
N HIS A 74 5.66 -1.21 11.04
CA HIS A 74 5.55 -0.39 12.25
C HIS A 74 4.42 0.62 12.12
N PRO A 75 3.92 1.18 13.24
CA PRO A 75 2.98 2.27 13.19
C PRO A 75 3.50 3.41 12.30
N THR A 76 2.67 3.84 11.34
CA THR A 76 3.05 4.80 10.31
C THR A 76 2.01 5.90 10.20
N ASN A 77 2.43 7.06 9.71
CA ASN A 77 1.57 8.19 9.37
C ASN A 77 1.50 8.41 7.86
N ARG A 78 2.06 7.51 7.04
CA ARG A 78 2.14 7.70 5.59
C ARG A 78 2.21 6.41 4.81
N PHE A 79 1.82 6.49 3.54
CA PHE A 79 2.07 5.47 2.51
C PHE A 79 2.34 6.14 1.16
N SER A 80 2.78 5.36 0.17
CA SER A 80 3.03 5.86 -1.19
C SER A 80 2.03 5.28 -2.18
N VAL A 81 1.53 6.10 -3.11
CA VAL A 81 0.66 5.67 -4.22
C VAL A 81 1.39 5.82 -5.56
N TRP A 82 1.26 4.81 -6.40
CA TRP A 82 1.75 4.75 -7.76
C TRP A 82 0.58 4.52 -8.72
N SER A 83 0.45 5.39 -9.72
CA SER A 83 -0.59 5.28 -10.76
C SER A 83 -0.02 5.86 -12.05
N GLY A 84 -0.22 5.21 -13.20
CA GLY A 84 0.34 5.60 -14.49
C GLY A 84 1.02 4.44 -15.22
N LEU A 85 1.70 4.74 -16.34
CA LEU A 85 2.35 3.72 -17.17
C LEU A 85 3.25 2.79 -16.33
N GLY A 86 3.02 1.48 -16.41
CA GLY A 86 3.72 0.45 -15.63
C GLY A 86 3.11 0.12 -14.26
N TRP A 87 2.21 0.95 -13.73
CA TRP A 87 1.66 0.82 -12.37
C TRP A 87 0.12 0.95 -12.32
N GLY A 88 -0.55 0.89 -13.47
CA GLY A 88 -2.00 0.88 -13.63
C GLY A 88 -2.60 2.14 -14.26
N PHE A 89 -3.85 2.04 -14.70
CA PHE A 89 -4.53 3.06 -15.50
C PHE A 89 -5.64 3.81 -14.75
N ALA A 90 -5.57 3.87 -13.41
CA ALA A 90 -6.55 4.61 -12.62
C ALA A 90 -6.60 6.09 -13.03
N SER A 91 -7.80 6.59 -13.28
CA SER A 91 -8.03 7.99 -13.54
C SER A 91 -7.78 8.81 -12.26
N LYS A 92 -7.54 10.13 -12.42
CA LYS A 92 -7.40 11.03 -11.26
C LYS A 92 -8.62 10.99 -10.34
N SER A 93 -9.83 10.80 -10.87
CA SER A 93 -11.06 10.70 -10.06
C SER A 93 -11.09 9.40 -9.25
N THR A 94 -10.70 8.26 -9.84
CA THR A 94 -10.60 6.98 -9.12
C THR A 94 -9.58 7.05 -7.98
N VAL A 95 -8.40 7.64 -8.22
CA VAL A 95 -7.40 7.84 -7.16
C VAL A 95 -7.95 8.70 -6.02
N LYS A 96 -8.63 9.81 -6.33
CA LYS A 96 -9.24 10.67 -5.31
C LYS A 96 -10.36 9.96 -4.54
N ALA A 97 -11.22 9.22 -5.22
CA ALA A 97 -12.30 8.45 -4.59
C ALA A 97 -11.74 7.41 -3.62
N TYR A 98 -10.69 6.70 -4.04
CA TYR A 98 -10.00 5.73 -3.18
C TYR A 98 -9.41 6.40 -1.94
N LEU A 99 -8.63 7.48 -2.10
CA LEU A 99 -8.04 8.20 -0.97
C LEU A 99 -9.08 8.80 -0.02
N SER A 100 -10.21 9.27 -0.56
CA SER A 100 -11.34 9.72 0.25
C SER A 100 -11.93 8.58 1.09
N ALA A 101 -12.09 7.38 0.50
CA ALA A 101 -12.57 6.20 1.21
C ALA A 101 -11.58 5.71 2.29
N VAL A 102 -10.27 5.82 2.03
CA VAL A 102 -9.23 5.53 3.04
C VAL A 102 -9.34 6.51 4.21
N SER A 103 -9.47 7.82 3.91
CA SER A 103 -9.64 8.84 4.94
C SER A 103 -10.85 8.58 5.83
N GLU A 104 -11.97 8.16 5.24
CA GLU A 104 -13.19 7.83 5.99
C GLU A 104 -13.00 6.58 6.85
N ALA A 105 -12.41 5.52 6.30
CA ALA A 105 -12.13 4.28 7.03
C ALA A 105 -11.14 4.48 8.20
N LEU A 106 -10.26 5.48 8.10
CA LEU A 106 -9.35 5.89 9.17
C LEU A 106 -9.96 6.93 10.11
N SER A 107 -11.16 7.46 9.87
CA SER A 107 -11.79 8.41 10.80
C SER A 107 -12.70 7.74 11.82
N VAL A 108 -12.95 6.44 11.64
CA VAL A 108 -13.67 5.56 12.56
C VAL A 108 -12.76 5.08 13.69
#